data_AF-A0A3P2RDV0-F1
#
_entry.id   AF-A0A3P2RDV0-F1
#
_cell.length_a   1.000
_cell.length_b   1.000
_cell.length_c   1.000
_cell.angle_alpha   90.00
_cell.angle_beta   90.00
_cell.angle_gamma   90.00
#
_symmetry.space_group_name_H-M   'P 1'
#
loop_
_entity.id
_entity.type
_entity.pdbx_description
1 polymer ?
#
loop_
_entity_poly.entity_id
_entity_poly.type
_entity_poly.pdbx_seq_one_letter_code
_entity_poly.pdbx_strand_id
1 'polypeptide(L)' 'MVKRYEAASRKVLEVLDLPMDTLVHWHFDVAVGWYVNIKGHTYQVVMNDELLIDQVIEMKIVRAEV' A
#
# COMPACT_ATOMS: atom_id res chain seq x y z
N MET A 1 13.72 3.24 9.96
CA MET A 1 12.63 3.64 9.04
C MET A 1 12.29 2.54 8.03
N VAL A 2 13.26 1.85 7.42
CA VAL A 2 13.05 0.81 6.37
C VAL A 2 12.16 -0.37 6.80
N LYS A 3 12.32 -0.89 8.03
CA LYS A 3 11.59 -2.09 8.49
C LYS A 3 10.07 -1.93 8.61
N ARG A 4 9.56 -0.71 8.82
CA ARG A 4 8.13 -0.47 9.02
C ARG A 4 7.32 -0.65 7.73
N TYR A 5 7.89 -0.27 6.59
CA TYR A 5 7.24 -0.45 5.30
C TYR A 5 7.31 -1.88 4.77
N GLU A 6 8.20 -2.73 5.29
CA GLU A 6 8.28 -4.14 4.87
C GLU A 6 7.05 -4.94 5.29
N ALA A 7 6.62 -4.81 6.56
CA ALA A 7 5.41 -5.46 7.06
C ALA A 7 4.15 -4.96 6.34
N ALA A 8 4.08 -3.63 6.12
CA ALA A 8 3.02 -2.98 5.37
C ALA A 8 2.91 -3.50 3.93
N SER A 9 4.04 -3.58 3.23
CA SER A 9 4.12 -4.08 1.86
C SER A 9 3.67 -5.53 1.78
N ARG A 10 4.10 -6.40 2.71
CA ARG A 10 3.61 -7.78 2.75
C ARG A 10 2.10 -7.85 2.89
N LYS A 11 1.53 -7.04 3.78
CA LYS A 11 0.07 -7.02 3.99
C LYS A 11 -0.69 -6.56 2.75
N VAL A 12 -0.19 -5.54 2.07
CA VAL A 12 -0.74 -5.05 0.80
C VAL A 12 -0.70 -6.16 -0.27
N LEU A 13 0.42 -6.88 -0.38
CA LEU A 13 0.55 -7.99 -1.33
C LEU A 13 -0.38 -9.16 -0.97
N GLU A 14 -0.55 -9.48 0.31
CA GLU A 14 -1.53 -10.49 0.77
C GLU A 14 -2.96 -10.10 0.40
N VAL A 15 -3.36 -8.85 0.64
CA VAL A 15 -4.71 -8.35 0.35
C VAL A 15 -5.01 -8.37 -1.16
N LEU A 16 -4.00 -8.08 -1.98
CA LEU A 16 -4.11 -8.09 -3.43
C LEU A 16 -3.87 -9.46 -4.09
N ASP A 17 -3.58 -10.51 -3.28
CA ASP A 17 -3.18 -11.83 -3.77
C ASP A 17 -2.03 -11.78 -4.78
N LEU A 18 -0.99 -10.98 -4.45
CA LEU A 18 0.19 -10.78 -5.29
C LEU A 18 1.43 -11.52 -4.75
N PRO A 19 2.35 -11.93 -5.64
CA PRO A 19 3.61 -12.55 -5.24
C PRO A 19 4.42 -11.70 -4.27
N MET A 20 5.03 -12.30 -3.24
CA MET A 20 5.78 -11.59 -2.17
C MET A 20 7.07 -10.91 -2.64
N ASP A 21 7.57 -11.28 -3.82
CA ASP A 21 8.68 -10.63 -4.51
C ASP A 21 8.23 -9.41 -5.35
N THR A 22 6.93 -9.14 -5.41
CA THR A 22 6.38 -7.97 -6.09
C THR A 22 6.84 -6.69 -5.40
N LEU A 23 7.37 -5.76 -6.19
CA LEU A 23 7.84 -4.47 -5.70
C LEU A 23 6.67 -3.55 -5.32
N VAL A 24 6.73 -2.97 -4.13
CA VAL A 24 5.73 -2.04 -3.59
C VAL A 24 6.37 -0.67 -3.36
N HIS A 25 5.90 0.34 -4.10
CA HIS A 25 6.39 1.71 -3.96
C HIS A 25 5.41 2.56 -3.14
N TRP A 26 5.79 2.90 -1.91
CA TRP A 26 4.99 3.76 -1.04
C TRP A 26 5.18 5.24 -1.38
N HIS A 27 4.08 5.98 -1.40
CA HIS A 27 4.05 7.43 -1.56
C HIS A 27 3.01 8.06 -0.63
N PHE A 28 3.24 9.31 -0.22
CA PHE A 28 2.31 10.10 0.57
C PHE A 28 2.00 11.41 -0.14
N ASP A 29 0.73 11.73 -0.31
CA ASP A 29 0.22 12.97 -0.87
C ASP A 29 -0.81 13.54 0.11
N VAL A 30 -0.66 14.85 0.35
CA VAL A 30 -1.34 15.56 1.43
C VAL A 30 -2.86 15.57 1.25
N ALA A 31 -3.35 15.47 0.01
CA ALA A 31 -4.77 15.55 -0.29
C ALA A 31 -5.48 14.18 -0.21
N VAL A 32 -4.76 13.07 -0.42
CA VAL A 32 -5.41 11.74 -0.55
C VAL A 32 -4.81 10.68 0.41
N GLY A 33 -3.75 11.00 1.17
CA GLY A 33 -3.16 10.14 2.19
C GLY A 33 -2.01 9.24 1.68
N TRP A 34 -1.99 7.98 2.11
CA TRP A 34 -0.98 7.01 1.70
C TRP A 34 -1.43 6.20 0.48
N TYR A 35 -0.48 5.91 -0.42
CA TYR A 35 -0.71 5.04 -1.58
C TYR A 35 0.48 4.16 -1.85
N VAL A 36 0.21 3.12 -2.62
CA VAL A 36 1.21 2.21 -3.17
C VAL A 36 1.06 2.12 -4.68
N ASN A 37 2.18 2.15 -5.40
CA ASN A 37 2.22 1.74 -6.80
C ASN A 37 2.77 0.32 -6.90
N ILE A 38 2.00 -0.55 -7.55
CA ILE A 38 2.33 -1.96 -7.76
C ILE A 38 1.99 -2.34 -9.18
N LYS A 39 3.00 -2.76 -9.96
CA LYS A 39 2.85 -3.17 -11.37
C LYS A 39 2.11 -2.13 -12.23
N GLY A 40 2.31 -0.83 -11.97
CA GLY A 40 1.66 0.26 -12.72
C GLY A 40 0.27 0.65 -12.19
N HIS A 41 -0.26 -0.03 -11.19
CA HIS A 41 -1.53 0.31 -10.55
C HIS A 41 -1.29 1.07 -9.24
N THR A 42 -2.03 2.16 -9.04
CA THR A 42 -1.95 2.98 -7.82
C THR A 42 -3.16 2.71 -6.93
N TYR A 43 -2.89 2.24 -5.71
CA TYR A 43 -3.88 1.93 -4.69
C TYR A 43 -3.75 2.90 -3.52
N GLN A 44 -4.85 3.53 -3.13
CA GLN A 44 -4.92 4.24 -1.85
C GLN A 44 -4.99 3.22 -0.72
N VAL A 45 -4.17 3.42 0.31
CA VAL A 45 -4.13 2.57 1.49
C VAL A 45 -4.59 3.39 2.68
N VAL A 46 -5.75 3.03 3.23
CA VAL A 46 -6.22 3.59 4.50
C VAL A 46 -5.58 2.80 5.64
N MET A 47 -4.72 3.47 6.41
CA MET A 47 -4.06 2.93 7.61
C MET A 47 -4.69 3.51 8.87
N ASN A 48 -4.77 2.73 9.95
CA ASN A 48 -5.24 3.22 11.23
C ASN A 48 -4.14 4.09 11.90
N ASP A 49 -4.55 5.16 12.58
CA ASP A 49 -3.71 6.32 12.99
C ASP A 49 -2.59 6.01 14.01
N GLU A 50 -2.43 4.77 14.47
CA GLU A 50 -1.45 4.37 15.49
C GLU A 50 -0.09 3.88 14.94
N LEU A 51 0.21 4.06 13.65
CA LEU A 51 1.46 3.58 13.01
C LEU A 51 1.66 2.05 13.09
N LEU A 52 0.67 1.30 13.56
CA LEU A 52 0.62 -0.17 13.56
C LEU A 52 -0.11 -0.61 12.30
N ILE A 53 0.66 -1.01 11.29
CA ILE A 53 0.15 -1.48 10.00
C ILE A 53 -0.26 -2.95 10.14
N ASP A 54 -1.15 -3.24 11.08
CA ASP A 54 -1.70 -4.59 11.28
C ASP A 54 -3.02 -4.79 10.51
N GLN A 55 -3.63 -3.70 10.02
CA GLN A 55 -4.87 -3.75 9.24
C GLN A 55 -4.84 -2.75 8.08
N VAL A 56 -4.91 -3.29 6.87
CA VAL A 56 -5.36 -2.54 5.69
C VAL A 56 -6.88 -2.54 5.75
N ILE A 57 -7.48 -1.38 5.98
CA ILE A 57 -8.93 -1.26 6.21
C ILE A 57 -9.66 -1.26 4.87
N GLU A 58 -9.13 -0.51 3.90
CA GLU A 58 -9.73 -0.35 2.58
C GLU A 58 -8.62 -0.08 1.56
N MET A 59 -8.79 -0.66 0.36
CA MET A 59 -7.95 -0.39 -0.80
C MET A 59 -8.81 0.03 -1.97
N LYS A 60 -8.51 1.20 -2.53
CA LYS A 60 -9.21 1.71 -3.71
C LYS A 60 -8.21 1.96 -4.83
N ILE A 61 -8.52 1.47 -6.02
CA ILE A 61 -7.77 1.80 -7.24
C ILE A 61 -8.06 3.28 -7.53
N VAL A 62 -7.05 4.13 -7.40
CA VAL A 62 -7.15 5.56 -7.70
C VAL A 62 -6.82 5.80 -9.18
N ARG A 63 -5.93 4.97 -9.73
CA ARG A 63 -5.49 5.08 -11.11
C ARG A 63 -4.98 3.72 -11.59
N ALA A 64 -5.55 3.21 -12.68
CA ALA A 64 -4.96 2.15 -13.48
C ALA A 64 -4.31 2.84 -14.68
N GLU A 65 -2.97 2.83 -14.76
CA GLU A 65 -2.34 3.11 -16.04
C GLU A 65 -2.41 1.82 -16.85
N VAL A 66 -3.11 1.88 -17.99
CA VAL A 66 -3.18 0.83 -19.01
C VAL A 66 -1.94 0.91 -19.88
#